data_AF-A0A917E315-F1
#
_entry.id   AF-A0A917E315-F1
#
_cell.length_a   1.000
_cell.length_b   1.000
_cell.length_c   1.000
_cell.angle_alpha   90.00
_cell.angle_beta   90.00
_cell.angle_gamma   90.00
#
_symmetry.space_group_name_H-M   'P 1'
#
loop_
_entity.id
_entity.type
_entity.pdbx_description
1 polymer ?
#
loop_
_entity_poly.entity_id
_entity_poly.type
_entity_poly.pdbx_seq_one_letter_code
_entity_poly.pdbx_strand_id
1 'polypeptide(L)'
;MAASVPADPWSLVTGLAGSGNRLAGPVDTPPVRTEAADAARVAILAGAGASRRRDAVDLKVVAGVADATGRLIDNEADDGGWPQLRSLAPELDTDRDGLPDIWERRNGLEPARADSSDVVDKHGWTNLKLYLDWLTKN
;
A
#
# COMPACT_ATOMS: atom_id res chain seq x y z
N MET A 1 13.91 6.54 -32.73
CA MET A 1 15.37 6.50 -32.58
C MET A 1 15.67 5.54 -31.43
N ALA A 2 16.38 4.44 -31.67
CA ALA A 2 16.77 3.53 -30.60
C ALA A 2 18.02 4.10 -29.92
N ALA A 3 17.91 4.56 -28.67
CA ALA A 3 19.06 4.95 -27.89
C ALA A 3 19.88 3.69 -27.54
N SER A 4 21.17 3.68 -27.83
CA SER A 4 22.08 2.62 -27.43
C SER A 4 22.72 2.95 -26.08
N VAL A 5 22.70 1.99 -25.15
CA VAL A 5 23.44 2.12 -23.88
C VAL A 5 24.95 2.11 -24.19
N PRO A 6 25.75 3.08 -23.71
CA PRO A 6 27.20 3.10 -23.92
C PRO A 6 27.89 1.86 -23.34
N ALA A 7 29.00 1.45 -23.97
CA ALA A 7 29.81 0.33 -23.48
C ALA A 7 30.33 0.53 -22.05
N ASP A 8 30.61 1.79 -21.67
CA ASP A 8 30.88 2.18 -20.29
C ASP A 8 29.80 3.16 -19.81
N PRO A 9 28.85 2.72 -18.98
CA PRO A 9 27.81 3.62 -18.42
C PRO A 9 28.39 4.80 -17.64
N TRP A 10 29.63 4.69 -17.12
CA TRP A 10 30.31 5.79 -16.42
C TRP A 10 30.74 6.92 -17.35
N SER A 11 30.75 6.72 -18.67
CA SER A 11 31.00 7.80 -19.63
C SER A 11 29.93 8.89 -19.58
N LEU A 12 28.78 8.62 -18.94
CA LEU A 12 27.68 9.57 -18.76
C LEU A 12 27.80 10.40 -17.47
N VAL A 13 28.75 10.08 -16.59
CA VAL A 13 28.92 10.74 -15.29
C VAL A 13 30.01 11.81 -15.37
N THR A 14 29.64 13.09 -15.23
CA THR A 14 30.59 14.20 -15.16
C THR A 14 30.71 14.74 -13.73
N GLY A 15 31.90 15.17 -13.31
CA GLY A 15 32.13 15.82 -12.01
C GLY A 15 32.33 14.90 -10.79
N LEU A 16 32.11 13.59 -10.92
CA LEU A 16 32.29 12.60 -9.84
C LEU A 16 33.39 11.56 -10.12
N ALA A 17 34.27 11.79 -11.09
CA ALA A 17 35.29 10.84 -11.55
C ALA A 17 36.50 10.63 -10.60
N GLY A 18 36.44 11.12 -9.36
CA GLY A 18 37.50 10.92 -8.36
C GLY A 18 37.65 9.45 -7.92
N SER A 19 38.86 9.05 -7.59
CA SER A 19 39.15 7.71 -7.06
C SER A 19 38.38 7.47 -5.75
N GLY A 20 37.44 6.53 -5.75
CA GLY A 20 36.58 6.20 -4.61
C GLY A 20 35.08 6.27 -4.89
N ASN A 21 34.66 6.95 -5.97
CA ASN A 21 33.25 7.13 -6.30
C ASN A 21 32.67 6.05 -7.23
N ARG A 22 33.54 5.27 -7.89
CA ARG A 22 33.16 4.19 -8.80
C ARG A 22 33.36 2.84 -8.13
N LEU A 23 32.27 2.07 -7.99
CA LEU A 23 32.38 0.67 -7.61
C LEU A 23 33.13 -0.11 -8.70
N ALA A 24 33.98 -1.06 -8.30
CA ALA A 24 34.74 -1.90 -9.22
C ALA A 24 33.84 -2.83 -10.06
N GLY A 25 32.58 -3.04 -9.65
CA GLY A 25 31.57 -3.80 -10.35
C GLY A 25 30.19 -3.58 -9.75
N PRO A 26 29.13 -4.18 -10.33
CA PRO A 26 27.79 -4.16 -9.77
C PRO A 26 27.76 -4.72 -8.36
N VAL A 27 26.89 -4.18 -7.51
CA VAL A 27 26.60 -4.77 -6.20
C VAL A 27 25.89 -6.09 -6.42
N ASP A 28 26.32 -7.15 -5.73
CA ASP A 28 25.60 -8.40 -5.72
C ASP A 28 24.21 -8.17 -5.11
N THR A 29 23.18 -8.53 -5.85
CA THR A 29 21.79 -8.30 -5.45
C THR A 29 21.05 -9.63 -5.47
N PRO A 30 20.17 -9.88 -4.47
CA PRO A 30 19.36 -11.08 -4.49
C PRO A 30 18.51 -11.11 -5.76
N PRO A 31 18.25 -12.32 -6.33
CA PRO A 31 17.43 -12.44 -7.52
C PRO A 31 16.04 -11.87 -7.26
N VAL A 32 15.55 -11.06 -8.21
CA VAL A 32 14.20 -10.48 -8.16
C VAL A 32 13.28 -11.25 -9.08
N ARG A 33 12.00 -11.35 -8.69
CA ARG A 33 10.96 -11.84 -9.59
C ARG A 33 10.68 -10.77 -10.64
N THR A 34 10.86 -11.10 -11.91
CA THR A 34 10.52 -10.24 -13.03
C THR A 34 9.24 -10.73 -13.70
N GLU A 35 8.49 -9.79 -14.25
CA GLU A 35 7.30 -10.06 -15.05
C GLU A 35 7.41 -9.24 -16.35
N ALA A 36 6.77 -9.71 -17.41
CA ALA A 36 6.63 -8.92 -18.63
C ALA A 36 5.83 -7.64 -18.31
N ALA A 37 6.15 -6.53 -18.99
CA ALA A 37 5.57 -5.22 -18.70
C ALA A 37 4.03 -5.23 -18.69
N ASP A 38 3.41 -5.92 -19.65
CA ASP A 38 1.95 -6.02 -19.75
C ASP A 38 1.33 -6.78 -18.56
N ALA A 39 1.99 -7.87 -18.13
CA ALA A 39 1.56 -8.64 -16.97
C ALA A 39 1.72 -7.85 -15.67
N ALA A 40 2.86 -7.16 -15.51
CA ALA A 40 3.13 -6.31 -14.36
C ALA A 40 2.09 -5.18 -14.26
N ARG A 41 1.73 -4.55 -15.38
CA ARG A 41 0.70 -3.49 -15.42
C ARG A 41 -0.64 -3.99 -14.89
N VAL A 42 -1.09 -5.17 -15.33
CA VAL A 42 -2.35 -5.77 -14.85
C VAL A 42 -2.29 -6.07 -13.36
N ALA A 43 -1.21 -6.70 -12.89
CA ALA A 43 -1.04 -7.05 -11.48
C ALA A 43 -1.01 -5.81 -10.57
N ILE A 44 -0.30 -4.76 -10.99
CA ILE A 44 -0.22 -3.50 -10.26
C ILE A 44 -1.59 -2.82 -10.18
N LEU A 45 -2.31 -2.69 -11.29
CA LEU A 45 -3.63 -2.04 -11.29
C LEU A 45 -4.66 -2.80 -10.45
N ALA A 46 -4.55 -4.12 -10.38
CA ALA A 46 -5.40 -4.93 -9.51
C ALA A 46 -5.11 -4.66 -8.03
N GLY A 47 -3.83 -4.59 -7.63
CA GLY A 47 -3.41 -4.52 -6.23
C GLY A 47 -3.10 -3.13 -5.67
N ALA A 48 -2.97 -2.09 -6.50
CA ALA A 48 -2.50 -0.78 -6.06
C ALA A 48 -3.48 -0.08 -5.10
N GLY A 49 -2.92 0.56 -4.07
CA GLY A 49 -3.66 1.32 -3.07
C GLY A 49 -4.48 0.44 -2.11
N ALA A 50 -5.54 1.00 -1.53
CA ALA A 50 -6.48 0.31 -0.66
C ALA A 50 -7.40 -0.64 -1.46
N SER A 51 -6.82 -1.68 -2.05
CA SER A 51 -7.46 -2.52 -3.07
C SER A 51 -8.50 -3.52 -2.54
N ARG A 52 -8.61 -3.71 -1.21
CA ARG A 52 -9.63 -4.58 -0.60
C ARG A 52 -11.05 -4.17 -1.00
N ARG A 53 -11.33 -2.86 -0.96
CA ARG A 53 -12.63 -2.26 -1.28
C ARG A 53 -12.36 -0.91 -1.93
N ARG A 54 -12.45 -0.87 -3.26
CA ARG A 54 -12.29 0.36 -4.03
C ARG A 54 -13.56 1.19 -3.96
N ASP A 55 -13.42 2.48 -3.69
CA ASP A 55 -14.49 3.44 -3.85
C ASP A 55 -14.55 4.02 -5.28
N ALA A 56 -15.44 5.00 -5.50
CA ALA A 56 -15.59 5.63 -6.80
C ALA A 56 -14.32 6.37 -7.27
N VAL A 57 -13.55 6.95 -6.33
CA VAL A 57 -12.31 7.68 -6.64
C VAL A 57 -11.19 6.69 -6.96
N ASP A 58 -11.05 5.62 -6.17
CA ASP A 58 -10.08 4.55 -6.45
C ASP A 58 -10.27 3.95 -7.84
N LEU A 59 -11.52 3.65 -8.21
CA LEU A 59 -11.85 3.09 -9.52
C LEU A 59 -11.52 4.07 -10.64
N LYS A 60 -11.81 5.36 -10.43
CA LYS A 60 -11.49 6.41 -11.39
C LYS A 60 -9.99 6.56 -11.60
N VAL A 61 -9.20 6.54 -10.53
CA VAL A 61 -7.72 6.62 -10.63
C VAL A 61 -7.16 5.40 -11.34
N VAL A 62 -7.63 4.19 -11.02
CA VAL A 62 -7.20 2.96 -11.72
C VAL A 62 -7.52 3.02 -13.21
N ALA A 63 -8.72 3.47 -13.58
CA ALA A 63 -9.10 3.66 -14.98
C ALA A 63 -8.24 4.74 -15.65
N GLY A 64 -7.98 5.86 -14.98
CA GLY A 64 -7.15 6.95 -15.50
C GLY A 64 -5.71 6.54 -15.78
N VAL A 65 -5.12 5.70 -14.92
CA VAL A 65 -3.79 5.10 -15.16
C VAL A 65 -3.85 4.07 -16.29
N ALA A 66 -4.92 3.26 -16.34
CA ALA A 66 -5.08 2.27 -17.39
C ALA A 66 -5.17 2.93 -18.78
N ASP A 67 -5.99 3.97 -18.91
CA ASP A 67 -6.28 4.62 -20.18
C ASP A 67 -5.31 5.78 -20.50
N ALA A 68 -4.35 6.05 -19.61
CA ALA A 68 -3.40 7.14 -19.69
C ALA A 68 -4.06 8.53 -19.85
N THR A 69 -5.16 8.75 -19.13
CA THR A 69 -5.96 9.98 -19.17
C THR A 69 -5.72 10.91 -17.97
N GLY A 70 -4.78 10.53 -17.09
CA GLY A 70 -4.42 11.33 -15.92
C GLY A 70 -3.96 12.74 -16.30
N ARG A 71 -4.43 13.74 -15.54
CA ARG A 71 -4.08 15.15 -15.71
C ARG A 71 -3.93 15.85 -14.36
N LEU A 72 -3.20 16.96 -14.35
CA LEU A 72 -3.22 17.87 -13.22
C LEU A 72 -4.55 18.63 -13.22
N ILE A 73 -5.15 18.77 -12.05
CA ILE A 73 -6.39 19.51 -11.83
C ILE A 73 -6.06 20.73 -10.98
N ASP A 74 -6.72 21.85 -11.26
CA ASP A 74 -6.55 23.09 -10.49
C ASP A 74 -7.53 23.12 -9.30
N ASN A 75 -8.68 22.45 -9.45
CA ASN A 75 -9.67 22.29 -8.40
C ASN A 75 -10.33 20.89 -8.44
N GLU A 76 -10.81 20.38 -7.31
CA GLU A 76 -11.50 19.10 -7.23
C GLU A 76 -12.77 19.05 -8.09
N ALA A 77 -13.46 20.18 -8.27
CA ALA A 77 -14.66 20.29 -9.08
C ALA A 77 -14.39 20.02 -10.57
N ASP A 78 -13.16 20.25 -11.04
CA ASP A 78 -12.75 19.90 -12.41
C ASP A 78 -12.85 18.38 -12.65
N ASP A 79 -12.86 17.61 -11.58
CA ASP A 79 -12.85 16.15 -11.60
C ASP A 79 -14.04 15.54 -10.85
N GLY A 80 -15.13 16.29 -10.70
CA GLY A 80 -16.39 15.82 -10.10
C GLY A 80 -16.52 16.03 -8.60
N GLY A 81 -15.52 16.65 -7.96
CA GLY A 81 -15.53 17.02 -6.55
C GLY A 81 -15.26 15.87 -5.58
N TRP A 82 -15.33 16.17 -4.29
CA TRP A 82 -15.16 15.17 -3.24
C TRP A 82 -16.32 14.17 -3.23
N PRO A 83 -16.04 12.86 -3.14
CA PRO A 83 -17.11 11.87 -3.05
C PRO A 83 -17.84 12.02 -1.72
N GLN A 84 -19.13 11.70 -1.73
CA GLN A 84 -19.88 11.54 -0.49
C GLN A 84 -19.42 10.26 0.21
N LEU A 85 -18.71 10.41 1.34
CA LEU A 85 -18.29 9.29 2.16
C LEU A 85 -19.51 8.69 2.89
N ARG A 86 -19.83 7.45 2.56
CA ARG A 86 -20.89 6.69 3.22
C ARG A 86 -20.27 5.79 4.27
N SER A 87 -20.52 6.11 5.53
CA SER A 87 -20.14 5.25 6.66
C SER A 87 -21.34 4.46 7.14
N LEU A 88 -21.11 3.21 7.51
CA LEU A 88 -22.06 2.45 8.31
C LEU A 88 -21.95 2.88 9.77
N ALA A 89 -22.97 2.57 10.57
CA ALA A 89 -22.83 2.73 12.01
C ALA A 89 -21.64 1.89 12.49
N PRO A 90 -20.71 2.47 13.28
CA PRO A 90 -19.61 1.69 13.83
C PRO A 90 -20.16 0.61 14.75
N GLU A 91 -19.45 -0.52 14.82
CA GLU A 91 -19.73 -1.53 15.83
C GLU A 91 -19.51 -0.93 17.23
N LEU A 92 -20.29 -1.40 18.22
CA LEU A 92 -20.12 -0.96 19.60
C LEU A 92 -18.74 -1.37 20.10
N ASP A 93 -18.06 -0.44 20.77
CA ASP A 93 -16.78 -0.60 21.44
C ASP A 93 -16.95 0.10 22.80
N THR A 94 -17.20 -0.70 23.84
CA THR A 94 -17.65 -0.24 25.15
C THR A 94 -16.53 0.46 25.92
N ASP A 95 -15.31 -0.04 25.85
CA ASP A 95 -14.14 0.54 26.54
C ASP A 95 -13.31 1.50 25.67
N ARG A 96 -13.60 1.56 24.37
CA ARG A 96 -13.02 2.47 23.37
C ARG A 96 -11.54 2.20 23.10
N ASP A 97 -11.13 0.94 23.16
CA ASP A 97 -9.75 0.53 22.93
C ASP A 97 -9.44 0.19 21.46
N GLY A 98 -10.46 0.21 20.60
CA GLY A 98 -10.39 -0.10 19.17
C GLY A 98 -10.83 -1.51 18.80
N LEU A 99 -11.28 -2.32 19.75
CA LEU A 99 -11.87 -3.63 19.53
C LEU A 99 -13.39 -3.57 19.62
N PRO A 100 -14.13 -4.12 18.64
CA PRO A 100 -15.57 -4.23 18.77
C PRO A 100 -15.96 -5.28 19.82
N ASP A 101 -16.93 -4.93 20.65
CA ASP A 101 -17.59 -5.77 21.65
C ASP A 101 -17.92 -7.19 21.14
N ILE A 102 -18.40 -7.29 19.89
CA ILE A 102 -18.79 -8.54 19.25
C ILE A 102 -17.55 -9.40 18.95
N TRP A 103 -16.47 -8.78 18.48
CA TRP A 103 -15.22 -9.45 18.20
C TRP A 103 -14.56 -9.91 19.51
N GLU A 104 -14.54 -9.06 20.53
CA GLU A 104 -14.01 -9.40 21.85
C GLU A 104 -14.70 -10.61 22.46
N ARG A 105 -16.04 -10.61 22.54
CA ARG A 105 -16.81 -11.76 23.05
C ARG A 105 -16.55 -13.03 22.25
N ARG A 106 -16.37 -12.91 20.93
CA ARG A 106 -16.07 -14.06 20.06
C ARG A 106 -14.67 -14.63 20.32
N ASN A 107 -13.73 -13.82 20.77
CA ASN A 107 -12.35 -14.21 21.04
C ASN A 107 -12.06 -14.41 22.54
N GLY A 108 -13.07 -14.36 23.40
CA GLY A 108 -12.95 -14.62 24.84
C GLY A 108 -12.39 -13.45 25.64
N LEU A 109 -12.51 -12.23 25.12
CA LEU A 109 -12.14 -10.97 25.80
C LEU A 109 -13.37 -10.35 26.49
N GLU A 110 -13.11 -9.37 27.36
CA GLU A 110 -14.12 -8.69 28.17
C GLU A 110 -14.35 -7.27 27.62
N PRO A 111 -15.53 -6.96 27.04
CA PRO A 111 -15.75 -5.68 26.34
C PRO A 111 -15.62 -4.39 27.16
N ALA A 112 -15.57 -4.50 28.48
CA ALA A 112 -15.40 -3.37 29.37
C ALA A 112 -13.95 -3.17 29.82
N ARG A 113 -12.99 -3.90 29.25
CA ARG A 113 -11.59 -3.94 29.68
C ARG A 113 -10.67 -3.60 28.51
N ALA A 114 -10.17 -2.36 28.51
CA ALA A 114 -9.25 -1.88 27.48
C ALA A 114 -7.97 -2.73 27.42
N ASP A 115 -7.92 -3.67 26.48
CA ASP A 115 -6.93 -4.73 26.38
C ASP A 115 -6.38 -4.93 24.96
N SER A 116 -6.71 -4.02 24.03
CA SER A 116 -6.21 -4.01 22.65
C SER A 116 -4.69 -4.06 22.54
N SER A 117 -3.98 -3.57 23.56
CA SER A 117 -2.51 -3.57 23.65
C SER A 117 -1.90 -4.81 24.33
N ASP A 118 -2.71 -5.69 24.93
CA ASP A 118 -2.22 -6.90 25.61
C ASP A 118 -1.56 -7.84 24.60
N VAL A 119 -0.34 -8.28 24.90
CA VAL A 119 0.40 -9.23 24.07
C VAL A 119 -0.11 -10.65 24.34
N VAL A 120 -0.56 -11.33 23.29
CA VAL A 120 -1.24 -12.63 23.36
C VAL A 120 -0.45 -13.79 22.77
N ASP A 121 0.70 -13.53 22.15
CA ASP A 121 1.58 -14.58 21.65
C ASP A 121 3.07 -14.29 21.88
N LYS A 122 3.89 -15.32 21.62
CA LYS A 122 5.36 -15.26 21.73
C LYS A 122 6.03 -14.37 20.67
N HIS A 123 5.27 -13.88 19.69
CA HIS A 123 5.74 -13.04 18.59
C HIS A 123 5.43 -11.56 18.83
N GLY A 124 4.80 -11.21 19.96
CA GLY A 124 4.45 -9.83 20.29
C GLY A 124 3.17 -9.35 19.61
N TRP A 125 2.29 -10.26 19.19
CA TRP A 125 0.97 -9.89 18.69
C TRP A 125 0.08 -9.42 19.82
N THR A 126 -0.67 -8.35 19.58
CA THR A 126 -1.66 -7.84 20.51
C THR A 126 -3.06 -8.18 20.03
N ASN A 127 -4.07 -8.05 20.89
CA ASN A 127 -5.48 -8.22 20.50
C ASN A 127 -5.84 -7.32 19.31
N LEU A 128 -5.38 -6.07 19.30
CA LEU A 128 -5.56 -5.16 18.15
C LEU A 128 -4.99 -5.72 16.85
N LYS A 129 -3.79 -6.31 16.89
CA LYS A 129 -3.18 -6.90 15.68
C LYS A 129 -3.97 -8.10 15.18
N LEU A 130 -4.48 -8.95 16.08
CA LEU A 130 -5.36 -10.05 15.71
C LEU A 130 -6.66 -9.56 15.07
N TYR A 131 -7.25 -8.50 15.63
CA TYR A 131 -8.46 -7.89 15.06
C TYR A 131 -8.21 -7.31 13.66
N LEU A 132 -7.12 -6.56 13.47
CA LEU A 132 -6.76 -6.02 12.15
C LEU A 132 -6.46 -7.12 11.12
N ASP A 133 -5.77 -8.19 11.51
CA ASP A 133 -5.56 -9.36 10.64
C ASP A 133 -6.87 -10.07 10.31
N TRP A 134 -7.78 -10.23 11.27
CA TRP A 134 -9.12 -10.76 11.05
C TRP A 134 -9.92 -9.91 10.03
N LEU A 135 -9.86 -8.58 10.15
CA LEU A 135 -10.46 -7.65 9.18
C LEU A 135 -9.84 -7.77 7.79
N THR A 136 -8.61 -8.26 7.66
CA THR A 136 -7.97 -8.47 6.35
C THR A 136 -8.38 -9.80 5.70
N LYS A 137 -9.03 -10.69 6.43
CA LYS A 137 -9.42 -12.03 5.95
C LYS A 137 -10.93 -12.18 5.70
N ASN A 138 -11.75 -11.28 6.24
CA ASN A 138 -13.22 -11.28 6.13
C ASN A 138 -13.75 -10.02 5.44
#